data_AF-A0A2T4FUZ1-F1
#
_entry.id   AF-A0A2T4FUZ1-F1
#
_cell.length_a   1.000
_cell.length_b   1.000
_cell.length_c   1.000
_cell.angle_alpha   90.00
_cell.angle_beta   90.00
_cell.angle_gamma   90.00
#
_symmetry.space_group_name_H-M   'P 1'
#
loop_
_entity.id
_entity.type
_entity.pdbx_description
1 polymer ?
#
loop_
_entity_poly.entity_id
_entity_poly.type
_entity_poly.pdbx_seq_one_letter_code
_entity_poly.pdbx_strand_id
1 'polypeptide(L)'
;MSPSLRVFSALSLASLLSACSVNGSYPDATEPDAAKLRFISNTQNSTLDLFDAQHCAGRTTGMLNNFMMADTRRRADMSVPPPAKTRGLLEVKLPAGQPLFVRLNTNGGSYVCAKAFNFTPEAGKEYEVTFDVDGSNCITTFRRLSRFNGKDARTPLPMFETPLLACAGSTPMFPRQLPETAQRTALINTIVDTNVQLFKMMNPDTPAEAPTTAKALEEQIAKRKVAMGSFTLPQDYWAQYRQNYALLNEEAAAQQTRTLGFYKEVYRFRLTLIEDAVLQQWLNPTDLATRERVKANDKMMTTYYTNTRTSVMIEVLNHHMERMSQLDQRFDVCAHYDKCWHL
;
A
#
# COMPACT_ATOMS: atom_id res chain seq x y z
N MET A 1 8.94 -58.93 -2.70
CA MET A 1 8.66 -57.65 -2.00
C MET A 1 8.82 -56.54 -3.01
N SER A 2 7.70 -55.98 -3.51
CA SER A 2 7.66 -55.15 -4.71
C SER A 2 8.17 -53.71 -4.45
N PRO A 3 9.12 -53.20 -5.26
CA PRO A 3 9.66 -51.85 -5.11
C PRO A 3 8.69 -50.72 -5.54
N SER A 4 7.50 -51.06 -6.04
CA SER A 4 6.54 -50.06 -6.56
C SER A 4 5.88 -49.23 -5.47
N LEU A 5 5.56 -49.77 -4.28
CA LEU A 5 4.80 -49.03 -3.27
C LEU A 5 5.54 -47.81 -2.72
N ARG A 6 6.86 -47.89 -2.52
CA ARG A 6 7.65 -46.78 -1.95
C ARG A 6 7.81 -45.61 -2.92
N VAL A 7 7.84 -45.89 -4.22
CA VAL A 7 7.92 -44.85 -5.27
C VAL A 7 6.57 -44.12 -5.39
N PHE A 8 5.45 -44.85 -5.30
CA PHE A 8 4.11 -44.22 -5.27
C PHE A 8 3.86 -43.36 -4.03
N SER A 9 4.35 -43.76 -2.85
CA SER A 9 4.24 -42.95 -1.62
C SER A 9 5.07 -41.66 -1.67
N ALA A 10 6.27 -41.69 -2.26
CA ALA A 10 7.10 -40.50 -2.40
C ALA A 10 6.55 -39.51 -3.44
N LEU A 11 6.04 -40.00 -4.58
CA LEU A 11 5.41 -39.17 -5.60
C LEU A 11 4.10 -38.55 -5.09
N SER A 12 3.28 -39.29 -4.33
CA SER A 12 2.03 -38.78 -3.77
C SER A 12 2.25 -37.67 -2.73
N LEU A 13 3.25 -37.79 -1.84
CA LEU A 13 3.64 -36.70 -0.92
C LEU A 13 4.17 -35.47 -1.65
N ALA A 14 4.99 -35.65 -2.69
CA ALA A 14 5.50 -34.54 -3.50
C ALA A 14 4.38 -33.82 -4.27
N SER A 15 3.38 -34.56 -4.78
CA SER A 15 2.19 -33.97 -5.42
C SER A 15 1.26 -33.26 -4.44
N LEU A 16 1.15 -33.71 -3.19
CA LEU A 16 0.35 -33.04 -2.15
C LEU A 16 1.02 -31.73 -1.69
N LEU A 17 2.34 -31.73 -1.52
CA LEU A 17 3.09 -30.52 -1.14
C LEU A 17 3.12 -29.46 -2.25
N SER A 18 3.15 -29.87 -3.52
CA SER A 18 3.05 -28.96 -4.67
C SER A 18 1.63 -28.47 -4.93
N ALA A 19 0.59 -29.24 -4.60
CA ALA A 19 -0.79 -28.76 -4.67
C ALA A 19 -1.09 -27.65 -3.64
N CYS A 20 -0.51 -27.73 -2.44
CA CYS A 20 -0.66 -26.70 -1.40
C CYS A 20 0.03 -25.37 -1.76
N SER A 21 1.17 -25.40 -2.47
CA SER A 21 1.86 -24.17 -2.87
C SER A 21 1.17 -23.45 -4.02
N VAL A 22 0.47 -24.17 -4.90
CA VAL A 22 -0.26 -23.57 -6.03
C VAL A 22 -1.60 -22.99 -5.59
N ASN A 23 -2.38 -23.70 -4.77
CA ASN A 23 -3.70 -23.21 -4.30
C ASN A 23 -3.63 -22.28 -3.08
N GLY A 24 -2.49 -22.28 -2.38
CA GLY A 24 -2.26 -21.49 -1.18
C GLY A 24 -2.91 -22.05 0.09
N SER A 25 -2.61 -21.40 1.20
CA SER A 25 -3.05 -21.75 2.56
C SER A 25 -4.08 -20.78 3.15
N TYR A 26 -4.40 -19.67 2.47
CA TYR A 26 -5.32 -18.66 2.98
C TYR A 26 -6.79 -19.10 2.85
N PRO A 27 -7.52 -19.27 3.97
CA PRO A 27 -8.96 -19.52 3.94
C PRO A 27 -9.73 -18.22 3.71
N ASP A 28 -10.79 -18.27 2.90
CA ASP A 28 -11.69 -17.12 2.74
C ASP A 28 -12.50 -16.89 4.02
N ALA A 29 -12.67 -15.62 4.38
CA ALA A 29 -13.58 -15.20 5.44
C ALA A 29 -15.03 -15.64 5.14
N THR A 30 -15.75 -16.05 6.18
CA THR A 30 -17.10 -16.64 6.06
C THR A 30 -18.22 -15.68 6.42
N GLU A 31 -17.87 -14.53 7.00
CA GLU A 31 -18.80 -13.49 7.42
C GLU A 31 -19.60 -12.95 6.21
N PRO A 32 -20.92 -12.70 6.37
CA PRO A 32 -21.75 -12.20 5.26
C PRO A 32 -21.29 -10.86 4.70
N ASP A 33 -20.76 -10.01 5.56
CA ASP A 33 -20.20 -8.69 5.27
C ASP A 33 -18.66 -8.72 5.21
N ALA A 34 -18.05 -9.88 4.95
CA ALA A 34 -16.62 -9.96 4.72
C ALA A 34 -16.18 -8.97 3.64
N ALA A 35 -15.08 -8.29 3.88
CA ALA A 35 -14.43 -7.46 2.87
C ALA A 35 -13.94 -8.34 1.72
N LYS A 36 -13.80 -7.78 0.53
CA LYS A 36 -13.29 -8.52 -0.63
C LYS A 36 -12.05 -7.86 -1.18
N LEU A 37 -11.05 -8.65 -1.53
CA LEU A 37 -9.83 -8.18 -2.16
C LEU A 37 -9.63 -8.89 -3.49
N ARG A 38 -9.58 -8.11 -4.56
CA ARG A 38 -9.07 -8.51 -5.86
C ARG A 38 -7.57 -8.26 -5.91
N PHE A 39 -6.82 -9.28 -6.30
CA PHE A 39 -5.42 -9.16 -6.70
C PHE A 39 -5.30 -9.44 -8.20
N ILE A 40 -4.75 -8.46 -8.91
CA ILE A 40 -4.43 -8.53 -10.32
C ILE A 40 -2.91 -8.49 -10.43
N SER A 41 -2.32 -9.54 -10.97
CA SER A 41 -0.91 -9.51 -11.35
C SER A 41 -0.76 -9.54 -12.86
N ASN A 42 -0.05 -8.56 -13.42
CA ASN A 42 0.38 -8.58 -14.82
C ASN A 42 1.78 -9.20 -14.99
N THR A 43 2.31 -9.82 -13.94
CA THR A 43 3.69 -10.35 -13.88
C THR A 43 3.69 -11.86 -13.68
N GLN A 44 4.86 -12.51 -13.80
CA GLN A 44 5.00 -13.97 -13.67
C GLN A 44 5.19 -14.40 -12.21
N ASN A 45 4.74 -15.61 -11.87
CA ASN A 45 4.95 -16.26 -10.57
C ASN A 45 4.70 -15.33 -9.37
N SER A 46 3.49 -14.77 -9.32
CA SER A 46 3.12 -13.80 -8.28
C SER A 46 2.44 -14.45 -7.09
N THR A 47 2.70 -13.94 -5.89
CA THR A 47 1.99 -14.33 -4.67
C THR A 47 1.39 -13.12 -3.97
N LEU A 48 0.23 -13.34 -3.35
CA LEU A 48 -0.35 -12.45 -2.36
C LEU A 48 -0.35 -13.22 -1.03
N ASP A 49 0.43 -12.71 -0.09
CA ASP A 49 0.62 -13.27 1.24
C ASP A 49 0.02 -12.33 2.29
N LEU A 50 -0.83 -12.87 3.14
CA LEU A 50 -1.58 -12.14 4.16
C LEU A 50 -1.09 -12.53 5.55
N PHE A 51 -0.78 -11.55 6.37
CA PHE A 51 -0.27 -11.72 7.73
C PHE A 51 -1.17 -10.95 8.70
N ASP A 52 -1.40 -11.56 9.85
CA ASP A 52 -2.13 -10.97 10.97
C ASP A 52 -1.47 -11.39 12.29
N ALA A 53 -1.93 -10.82 13.40
CA ALA A 53 -1.35 -11.07 14.72
C ALA A 53 -1.40 -12.55 15.17
N GLN A 54 -2.30 -13.37 14.60
CA GLN A 54 -2.42 -14.79 14.90
C GLN A 54 -1.63 -15.66 13.90
N HIS A 55 -1.38 -15.15 12.69
CA HIS A 55 -0.76 -15.88 11.59
C HIS A 55 0.52 -15.19 11.09
N CYS A 56 1.49 -15.04 11.98
CA CYS A 56 2.76 -14.37 11.69
C CYS A 56 3.68 -15.09 10.68
N ALA A 57 3.43 -16.37 10.41
CA ALA A 57 4.07 -17.11 9.32
C ALA A 57 3.51 -16.73 7.93
N GLY A 58 2.41 -15.99 7.91
CA GLY A 58 1.69 -15.63 6.70
C GLY A 58 0.84 -16.77 6.18
N ARG A 59 -0.18 -16.37 5.43
CA ARG A 59 -1.06 -17.27 4.68
C ARG A 59 -1.05 -16.81 3.24
N THR A 60 -0.56 -17.67 2.35
CA THR A 60 -0.47 -17.36 0.93
C THR A 60 -1.78 -17.71 0.25
N THR A 61 -2.20 -16.89 -0.71
CA THR A 61 -3.39 -17.16 -1.53
C THR A 61 -3.11 -18.07 -2.73
N GLY A 62 -1.85 -18.53 -2.86
CA GLY A 62 -1.39 -19.37 -3.95
C GLY A 62 -0.57 -18.57 -4.97
N MET A 63 -0.03 -19.27 -5.96
CA MET A 63 0.79 -18.67 -7.00
C MET A 63 -0.05 -18.36 -8.23
N LEU A 64 0.01 -17.12 -8.71
CA LEU A 64 -0.63 -16.64 -9.93
C LEU A 64 0.36 -16.52 -11.08
N ASN A 65 -0.15 -16.64 -12.31
CA ASN A 65 0.62 -16.50 -13.55
C ASN A 65 1.90 -17.35 -13.58
N ASN A 66 1.77 -18.63 -13.23
CA ASN A 66 2.85 -19.59 -13.40
C ASN A 66 2.64 -20.41 -14.68
N PHE A 67 3.66 -21.15 -15.12
CA PHE A 67 3.62 -21.91 -16.37
C PHE A 67 2.54 -23.01 -16.41
N MET A 68 2.02 -23.44 -15.27
CA MET A 68 0.95 -24.45 -15.16
C MET A 68 -0.44 -23.83 -14.99
N MET A 69 -0.54 -22.61 -14.47
CA MET A 69 -1.79 -21.91 -14.18
C MET A 69 -1.62 -20.40 -14.40
N ALA A 70 -2.18 -19.92 -15.52
CA ALA A 70 -2.22 -18.49 -15.82
C ALA A 70 -3.22 -17.77 -14.89
N ASP A 71 -4.46 -18.26 -14.80
CA ASP A 71 -5.51 -17.68 -13.97
C ASP A 71 -6.01 -18.66 -12.90
N THR A 72 -6.32 -18.15 -11.72
CA THR A 72 -7.08 -18.91 -10.71
C THR A 72 -8.58 -18.82 -10.97
N ARG A 73 -9.32 -19.87 -10.59
CA ARG A 73 -10.80 -19.87 -10.58
C ARG A 73 -11.38 -19.21 -9.33
N ARG A 74 -10.55 -18.86 -8.34
CA ARG A 74 -10.99 -18.29 -7.06
C ARG A 74 -11.56 -16.89 -7.28
N ARG A 75 -12.83 -16.71 -6.91
CA ARG A 75 -13.62 -15.48 -7.09
C ARG A 75 -14.37 -15.17 -5.80
N ALA A 76 -14.65 -13.89 -5.57
CA ALA A 76 -15.36 -13.42 -4.37
C ALA A 76 -16.67 -12.69 -4.73
N ASP A 77 -17.12 -12.80 -5.98
CA ASP A 77 -18.33 -12.15 -6.51
C ASP A 77 -18.33 -10.65 -6.26
N MET A 78 -17.26 -9.98 -6.69
CA MET A 78 -17.11 -8.54 -6.52
C MET A 78 -18.06 -7.76 -7.44
N SER A 79 -18.61 -6.66 -6.91
CA SER A 79 -19.60 -5.81 -7.58
C SER A 79 -19.03 -5.08 -8.81
N VAL A 80 -17.79 -4.58 -8.70
CA VAL A 80 -17.11 -3.86 -9.77
C VAL A 80 -16.29 -4.87 -10.60
N PRO A 81 -16.55 -5.02 -11.92
CA PRO A 81 -15.81 -5.97 -12.76
C PRO A 81 -14.32 -5.61 -12.84
N PRO A 82 -13.45 -6.61 -13.07
CA PRO A 82 -12.03 -6.35 -13.32
C PRO A 82 -11.85 -5.49 -14.59
N PRO A 83 -10.76 -4.72 -14.70
CA PRO A 83 -10.42 -4.02 -15.94
C PRO A 83 -10.40 -4.95 -17.15
N ALA A 84 -10.72 -4.43 -18.34
CA ALA A 84 -10.70 -5.22 -19.56
C ALA A 84 -9.30 -5.81 -19.81
N LYS A 85 -9.23 -7.06 -20.28
CA LYS A 85 -7.99 -7.80 -20.59
C LYS A 85 -7.10 -8.10 -19.37
N THR A 86 -7.63 -8.01 -18.16
CA THR A 86 -6.93 -8.46 -16.96
C THR A 86 -6.52 -9.92 -17.08
N ARG A 87 -5.28 -10.23 -16.70
CA ARG A 87 -4.74 -11.57 -16.51
C ARG A 87 -4.27 -11.70 -15.06
N GLY A 88 -4.07 -12.92 -14.58
CA GLY A 88 -3.54 -13.16 -13.23
C GLY A 88 -4.48 -12.66 -12.15
N LEU A 89 -5.76 -13.01 -12.29
CA LEU A 89 -6.82 -12.53 -11.41
C LEU A 89 -7.13 -13.52 -10.30
N LEU A 90 -7.06 -13.04 -9.07
CA LEU A 90 -7.51 -13.70 -7.84
C LEU A 90 -8.45 -12.78 -7.09
N GLU A 91 -9.50 -13.33 -6.48
CA GLU A 91 -10.30 -12.59 -5.50
C GLU A 91 -10.50 -13.43 -4.24
N VAL A 92 -10.36 -12.81 -3.07
CA VAL A 92 -10.48 -13.46 -1.76
C VAL A 92 -11.41 -12.66 -0.85
N LYS A 93 -11.99 -13.34 0.14
CA LYS A 93 -12.73 -12.69 1.23
C LYS A 93 -11.82 -12.49 2.44
N LEU A 94 -11.80 -11.27 2.97
CA LEU A 94 -10.98 -10.85 4.10
C LEU A 94 -11.85 -10.59 5.35
N PRO A 95 -11.35 -10.91 6.55
CA PRO A 95 -12.01 -10.50 7.78
C PRO A 95 -11.99 -8.97 7.90
N ALA A 96 -13.12 -8.38 8.25
CA ALA A 96 -13.24 -6.94 8.46
C ALA A 96 -12.74 -6.49 9.83
N GLY A 97 -12.27 -5.25 9.93
CA GLY A 97 -11.89 -4.60 11.19
C GLY A 97 -10.57 -5.07 11.80
N GLN A 98 -9.89 -6.06 11.20
CA GLN A 98 -8.61 -6.56 11.66
C GLN A 98 -7.47 -6.03 10.79
N PRO A 99 -6.39 -5.47 11.36
CA PRO A 99 -5.22 -5.06 10.60
C PRO A 99 -4.58 -6.24 9.87
N LEU A 100 -4.31 -6.06 8.59
CA LEU A 100 -3.57 -7.01 7.76
C LEU A 100 -2.27 -6.38 7.28
N PHE A 101 -1.19 -7.13 7.41
CA PHE A 101 0.03 -6.85 6.67
C PHE A 101 -0.01 -7.68 5.38
N VAL A 102 0.01 -7.00 4.24
CA VAL A 102 -0.08 -7.61 2.92
C VAL A 102 1.27 -7.55 2.25
N ARG A 103 1.69 -8.69 1.69
CA ARG A 103 2.92 -8.80 0.91
C ARG A 103 2.61 -9.38 -0.47
N LEU A 104 3.07 -8.66 -1.48
CA LEU A 104 3.05 -9.06 -2.87
C LEU A 104 4.47 -9.46 -3.24
N ASN A 105 4.65 -10.60 -3.88
CA ASN A 105 5.94 -11.00 -4.44
C ASN A 105 5.76 -11.41 -5.90
N THR A 106 6.78 -11.21 -6.71
CA THR A 106 6.86 -11.74 -8.08
C THR A 106 8.29 -12.15 -8.39
N ASN A 107 8.43 -13.23 -9.14
CA ASN A 107 9.72 -13.74 -9.60
C ASN A 107 9.62 -14.08 -11.10
N GLY A 108 10.11 -13.15 -11.92
CA GLY A 108 10.30 -13.34 -13.36
C GLY A 108 11.75 -13.65 -13.68
N GLY A 109 12.01 -14.14 -14.90
CA GLY A 109 13.35 -14.58 -15.32
C GLY A 109 14.47 -13.54 -15.16
N SER A 110 14.14 -12.24 -15.16
CA SER A 110 15.10 -11.14 -15.01
C SER A 110 14.77 -10.15 -13.89
N TYR A 111 13.74 -10.41 -13.08
CA TYR A 111 13.30 -9.49 -12.03
C TYR A 111 12.72 -10.23 -10.83
N VAL A 112 13.05 -9.75 -9.63
CA VAL A 112 12.41 -10.14 -8.38
C VAL A 112 11.95 -8.87 -7.69
N CYS A 113 10.67 -8.84 -7.32
CA CYS A 113 10.10 -7.71 -6.63
C CYS A 113 9.20 -8.14 -5.50
N ALA A 114 9.22 -7.32 -4.46
CA ALA A 114 8.27 -7.39 -3.37
C ALA A 114 7.71 -6.01 -3.07
N LYS A 115 6.45 -5.97 -2.69
CA LYS A 115 5.80 -4.79 -2.10
C LYS A 115 5.02 -5.23 -0.88
N ALA A 116 5.06 -4.43 0.17
CA ALA A 116 4.26 -4.67 1.33
C ALA A 116 3.57 -3.40 1.80
N PHE A 117 2.42 -3.57 2.44
CA PHE A 117 1.67 -2.47 3.04
C PHE A 117 0.69 -3.02 4.07
N ASN A 118 0.23 -2.14 4.96
CA ASN A 118 -0.76 -2.46 5.96
C ASN A 118 -2.08 -1.81 5.55
N PHE A 119 -3.17 -2.51 5.82
CA PHE A 119 -4.49 -1.90 5.82
C PHE A 119 -5.46 -2.71 6.69
N THR A 120 -6.53 -2.06 7.11
CA THR A 120 -7.63 -2.70 7.83
C THR A 120 -8.83 -2.75 6.88
N PRO A 121 -9.26 -3.93 6.42
CA PRO A 121 -10.44 -4.04 5.57
C PRO A 121 -11.69 -3.60 6.32
N GLU A 122 -12.55 -2.82 5.68
CA GLU A 122 -13.85 -2.42 6.21
C GLU A 122 -14.95 -3.41 5.79
N ALA A 123 -15.94 -3.62 6.66
CA ALA A 123 -17.05 -4.53 6.40
C ALA A 123 -17.80 -4.16 5.11
N GLY A 124 -18.07 -5.17 4.27
CA GLY A 124 -18.79 -5.05 3.01
C GLY A 124 -18.06 -4.25 1.92
N LYS A 125 -16.82 -3.81 2.15
CA LYS A 125 -16.05 -3.05 1.16
C LYS A 125 -15.23 -3.96 0.25
N GLU A 126 -15.00 -3.46 -0.96
CA GLU A 126 -14.30 -4.15 -2.02
C GLU A 126 -13.01 -3.39 -2.36
N TYR A 127 -11.92 -4.12 -2.55
CA TYR A 127 -10.59 -3.56 -2.78
C TYR A 127 -9.92 -4.21 -4.00
N GLU A 128 -9.07 -3.48 -4.70
CA GLU A 128 -8.31 -3.95 -5.86
C GLU A 128 -6.85 -3.56 -5.70
N VAL A 129 -5.98 -4.56 -5.75
CA VAL A 129 -4.53 -4.41 -5.82
C VAL A 129 -4.08 -4.84 -7.21
N THR A 130 -3.38 -3.96 -7.91
CA THR A 130 -2.70 -4.31 -9.17
C THR A 130 -1.20 -4.35 -8.94
N PHE A 131 -0.53 -5.35 -9.48
CA PHE A 131 0.92 -5.47 -9.42
C PHE A 131 1.49 -5.67 -10.82
N ASP A 132 2.38 -4.76 -11.19
CA ASP A 132 2.95 -4.65 -12.53
C ASP A 132 4.47 -4.43 -12.45
N VAL A 133 5.15 -4.66 -13.57
CA VAL A 133 6.59 -4.43 -13.73
C VAL A 133 6.80 -3.53 -14.94
N ASP A 134 7.47 -2.41 -14.72
CA ASP A 134 7.97 -1.52 -15.77
C ASP A 134 9.50 -1.49 -15.72
N GLY A 135 10.14 -2.16 -16.66
CA GLY A 135 11.59 -2.39 -16.66
C GLY A 135 12.04 -3.18 -15.42
N SER A 136 12.84 -2.55 -14.55
CA SER A 136 13.27 -3.12 -13.27
C SER A 136 12.44 -2.65 -12.07
N ASN A 137 11.41 -1.83 -12.31
CA ASN A 137 10.61 -1.22 -11.26
C ASN A 137 9.27 -1.93 -11.13
N CYS A 138 8.85 -2.15 -9.89
CA CYS A 138 7.56 -2.77 -9.61
C CYS A 138 6.55 -1.73 -9.15
N ILE A 139 5.45 -1.67 -9.88
CA ILE A 139 4.37 -0.70 -9.73
C ILE A 139 3.22 -1.42 -9.04
N THR A 140 2.82 -0.92 -7.89
CA THR A 140 1.63 -1.39 -7.19
C THR A 140 0.62 -0.26 -7.12
N THR A 141 -0.65 -0.58 -7.40
CA THR A 141 -1.75 0.32 -7.06
C THR A 141 -2.70 -0.40 -6.12
N PHE A 142 -3.24 0.33 -5.15
CA PHE A 142 -4.24 -0.15 -4.23
C PHE A 142 -5.44 0.79 -4.28
N ARG A 143 -6.63 0.24 -4.49
CA ARG A 143 -7.84 1.03 -4.71
C ARG A 143 -9.02 0.42 -3.94
N ARG A 144 -9.89 1.27 -3.42
CA ARG A 144 -11.25 0.88 -3.00
C ARG A 144 -12.17 0.89 -4.22
N LEU A 145 -12.94 -0.16 -4.37
CA LEU A 145 -13.96 -0.28 -5.40
C LEU A 145 -15.31 0.14 -4.82
N SER A 146 -16.05 0.94 -5.58
CA SER A 146 -17.43 1.29 -5.27
C SER A 146 -18.23 1.42 -6.57
N ARG A 147 -19.55 1.27 -6.47
CA ARG A 147 -20.47 1.56 -7.57
C ARG A 147 -21.46 2.61 -7.12
N PHE A 148 -21.53 3.71 -7.85
CA PHE A 148 -22.43 4.82 -7.59
C PHE A 148 -23.21 5.17 -8.85
N ASN A 149 -24.55 5.18 -8.77
CA ASN A 149 -25.45 5.44 -9.90
C ASN A 149 -25.12 4.60 -11.15
N GLY A 150 -24.82 3.32 -10.96
CA GLY A 150 -24.46 2.39 -12.05
C GLY A 150 -23.07 2.61 -12.66
N LYS A 151 -22.29 3.57 -12.16
CA LYS A 151 -20.91 3.82 -12.57
C LYS A 151 -19.94 3.20 -11.57
N ASP A 152 -18.91 2.56 -12.09
CA ASP A 152 -17.83 1.99 -11.28
C ASP A 152 -16.80 3.06 -10.93
N ALA A 153 -16.45 3.14 -9.65
CA ALA A 153 -15.42 4.03 -9.13
C ALA A 153 -14.29 3.21 -8.50
N ARG A 154 -13.06 3.72 -8.66
CA ARG A 154 -11.84 3.13 -8.13
C ARG A 154 -11.04 4.19 -7.40
N THR A 155 -11.29 4.36 -6.12
CA THR A 155 -10.65 5.39 -5.28
C THR A 155 -9.28 4.90 -4.83
N PRO A 156 -8.17 5.57 -5.17
CA PRO A 156 -6.84 5.19 -4.71
C PRO A 156 -6.76 5.16 -3.18
N LEU A 157 -6.03 4.20 -2.62
CA LEU A 157 -5.76 4.09 -1.20
C LEU A 157 -4.26 4.23 -0.93
N PRO A 158 -3.86 4.89 0.17
CA PRO A 158 -2.46 4.98 0.53
C PRO A 158 -1.93 3.60 0.94
N MET A 159 -0.65 3.36 0.66
CA MET A 159 0.06 2.14 1.06
C MET A 159 1.21 2.51 1.99
N PHE A 160 1.08 2.17 3.28
CA PHE A 160 2.13 2.37 4.27
C PHE A 160 2.69 1.03 4.73
N GLU A 161 4.00 0.86 4.65
CA GLU A 161 4.69 -0.34 5.11
C GLU A 161 5.23 -0.10 6.51
N THR A 162 4.42 -0.42 7.52
CA THR A 162 4.82 -0.49 8.92
C THR A 162 5.02 -1.95 9.34
N PRO A 163 5.98 -2.24 10.23
CA PRO A 163 6.16 -3.60 10.75
C PRO A 163 4.97 -4.07 11.57
N LEU A 164 4.58 -5.34 11.43
CA LEU A 164 3.57 -5.96 12.28
C LEU A 164 4.17 -6.32 13.64
N LEU A 165 4.15 -5.38 14.59
CA LEU A 165 4.82 -5.51 15.89
C LEU A 165 4.36 -6.73 16.70
N ALA A 166 3.08 -7.12 16.57
CA ALA A 166 2.55 -8.33 17.20
C ALA A 166 3.29 -9.62 16.77
N CYS A 167 3.96 -9.59 15.61
CA CYS A 167 4.71 -10.70 15.05
C CYS A 167 6.22 -10.63 15.32
N ALA A 168 6.71 -9.66 16.09
CA ALA A 168 8.14 -9.49 16.34
C ALA A 168 8.79 -10.75 16.96
N GLY A 169 9.82 -11.26 16.30
CA GLY A 169 10.56 -12.48 16.68
C GLY A 169 9.91 -13.80 16.27
N SER A 170 8.76 -13.79 15.60
CA SER A 170 8.05 -15.02 15.22
C SER A 170 8.66 -15.71 14.00
N THR A 171 9.22 -14.96 13.05
CA THR A 171 9.79 -15.46 11.81
C THR A 171 10.97 -14.59 11.35
N PRO A 172 11.81 -15.04 10.41
CA PRO A 172 12.84 -14.19 9.81
C PRO A 172 12.28 -12.93 9.13
N MET A 173 11.01 -12.93 8.70
CA MET A 173 10.34 -11.77 8.12
C MET A 173 9.94 -10.73 9.17
N PHE A 174 9.64 -11.17 10.39
CA PHE A 174 9.40 -10.32 11.54
C PHE A 174 10.46 -10.58 12.61
N PRO A 175 11.71 -10.15 12.38
CA PRO A 175 12.80 -10.41 13.32
C PRO A 175 12.55 -9.73 14.67
N ARG A 176 13.15 -10.29 15.72
CA ARG A 176 13.15 -9.67 17.04
C ARG A 176 14.12 -8.47 17.03
N GLN A 177 13.68 -7.34 17.57
CA GLN A 177 14.54 -6.19 17.78
C GLN A 177 15.64 -6.51 18.78
N LEU A 178 16.84 -6.00 18.54
CA LEU A 178 17.91 -6.10 19.52
C LEU A 178 17.63 -5.13 20.70
N PRO A 179 18.06 -5.44 21.94
CA PRO A 179 17.74 -4.64 23.14
C PRO A 179 18.27 -3.20 23.10
N GLU A 180 17.43 -2.18 23.22
CA GLU A 180 17.91 -0.79 23.17
C GLU A 180 18.95 -0.47 24.26
N THR A 181 20.05 0.17 23.85
CA THR A 181 21.08 0.72 24.74
C THR A 181 21.31 2.18 24.36
N ALA A 182 21.80 3.01 25.28
CA ALA A 182 22.11 4.41 24.98
C ALA A 182 23.10 4.55 23.80
N GLN A 183 24.07 3.64 23.71
CA GLN A 183 25.01 3.57 22.59
C GLN A 183 24.30 3.25 21.27
N ARG A 184 23.45 2.22 21.23
CA ARG A 184 22.70 1.89 20.02
C ARG A 184 21.82 3.04 19.57
N THR A 185 21.08 3.65 20.50
CA THR A 185 20.20 4.78 20.19
C THR A 185 20.99 5.94 19.60
N ALA A 186 22.18 6.24 20.14
CA ALA A 186 23.06 7.27 19.57
C ALA A 186 23.51 6.92 18.13
N LEU A 187 23.98 5.70 17.89
CA LEU A 187 24.40 5.24 16.56
C LEU A 187 23.27 5.35 15.52
N ILE A 188 22.08 4.84 15.88
CA ILE A 188 20.89 4.89 15.02
C ILE A 188 20.48 6.33 14.74
N ASN A 189 20.43 7.20 15.77
CA ASN A 189 20.09 8.61 15.61
C ASN A 189 21.03 9.28 14.60
N THR A 190 22.33 9.08 14.73
CA THR A 190 23.32 9.67 13.81
C THR A 190 23.09 9.22 12.37
N ILE A 191 22.93 7.91 12.11
CA ILE A 191 22.70 7.39 10.74
C ILE A 191 21.42 7.99 10.13
N VAL A 192 20.33 8.03 10.91
CA VAL A 192 19.03 8.54 10.46
C VAL A 192 19.11 10.04 10.20
N ASP A 193 19.67 10.82 11.12
CA ASP A 193 19.73 12.28 10.99
C ASP A 193 20.62 12.69 9.82
N THR A 194 21.77 12.04 9.61
CA THR A 194 22.61 12.27 8.42
C THR A 194 21.82 12.06 7.13
N ASN A 195 21.07 10.96 7.02
CA ASN A 195 20.26 10.68 5.83
C ASN A 195 19.12 11.69 5.65
N VAL A 196 18.44 12.08 6.73
CA VAL A 196 17.38 13.10 6.68
C VAL A 196 17.94 14.44 6.20
N GLN A 197 19.12 14.84 6.63
CA GLN A 197 19.77 16.05 6.15
C GLN A 197 20.08 15.97 4.65
N LEU A 198 20.55 14.82 4.15
CA LEU A 198 20.76 14.60 2.71
C LEU A 198 19.44 14.78 1.92
N PHE A 199 18.33 14.22 2.40
CA PHE A 199 17.03 14.42 1.74
C PHE A 199 16.60 15.88 1.70
N LYS A 200 16.79 16.61 2.81
CA LYS A 200 16.50 18.05 2.88
C LYS A 200 17.39 18.87 1.96
N MET A 201 18.64 18.48 1.75
CA MET A 201 19.54 19.16 0.80
C MET A 201 19.17 18.88 -0.66
N MET A 202 18.78 17.65 -0.98
CA MET A 202 18.36 17.27 -2.35
C MET A 202 16.97 17.80 -2.72
N ASN A 203 16.10 17.98 -1.73
CA ASN A 203 14.77 18.58 -1.88
C ASN A 203 14.68 19.72 -0.88
N PRO A 204 15.31 20.88 -1.17
CA PRO A 204 15.22 22.04 -0.28
C PRO A 204 13.75 22.31 0.00
N ASP A 205 13.43 22.72 1.23
CA ASP A 205 12.09 23.10 1.74
C ASP A 205 11.56 24.33 0.95
N THR A 206 11.41 24.16 -0.35
CA THR A 206 10.71 25.04 -1.25
C THR A 206 9.25 24.85 -0.86
N PRO A 207 8.53 25.93 -0.51
CA PRO A 207 7.12 25.80 -0.18
C PRO A 207 6.45 24.98 -1.27
N ALA A 208 5.88 23.83 -0.90
CA ALA A 208 5.16 23.01 -1.85
C ALA A 208 4.11 23.90 -2.50
N GLU A 209 4.14 23.99 -3.83
CA GLU A 209 3.16 24.81 -4.53
C GLU A 209 1.78 24.30 -4.14
N ALA A 210 0.94 25.22 -3.65
CA ALA A 210 -0.39 24.87 -3.19
C ALA A 210 -1.10 24.12 -4.32
N PRO A 211 -1.70 22.94 -4.06
CA PRO A 211 -2.45 22.21 -5.07
C PRO A 211 -3.49 23.07 -5.79
N THR A 212 -4.00 24.12 -5.13
CA THR A 212 -4.88 25.10 -5.75
C THR A 212 -4.64 26.50 -5.20
N THR A 213 -4.35 27.46 -6.09
CA THR A 213 -4.25 28.89 -5.74
C THR A 213 -5.63 29.51 -5.51
N ALA A 214 -5.71 30.61 -4.75
CA ALA A 214 -6.98 31.31 -4.52
C ALA A 214 -7.68 31.72 -5.83
N LYS A 215 -6.92 32.20 -6.81
CA LYS A 215 -7.45 32.55 -8.14
C LYS A 215 -8.01 31.33 -8.87
N ALA A 216 -7.25 30.23 -8.91
CA ALA A 216 -7.69 28.99 -9.55
C ALA A 216 -8.95 28.42 -8.87
N LEU A 217 -9.06 28.54 -7.56
CA LEU A 217 -10.24 28.13 -6.78
C LEU A 217 -11.48 28.94 -7.17
N GLU A 218 -11.40 30.27 -7.22
CA GLU A 218 -12.55 31.09 -7.61
C GLU A 218 -12.98 30.80 -9.05
N GLU A 219 -12.04 30.55 -9.97
CA GLU A 219 -12.34 30.12 -11.34
C GLU A 219 -13.06 28.76 -11.36
N GLN A 220 -12.64 27.80 -10.53
CA GLN A 220 -13.32 26.50 -10.40
C GLN A 220 -14.74 26.66 -9.81
N ILE A 221 -14.90 27.51 -8.79
CA ILE A 221 -16.21 27.83 -8.19
C ILE A 221 -17.13 28.46 -9.24
N ALA A 222 -16.64 29.43 -10.00
CA ALA A 222 -17.42 30.06 -11.07
C ALA A 222 -17.86 29.04 -12.14
N LYS A 223 -16.94 28.17 -12.60
CA LYS A 223 -17.27 27.09 -13.53
C LYS A 223 -18.32 26.12 -12.96
N ARG A 224 -18.21 25.75 -11.68
CA ARG A 224 -19.16 24.86 -11.01
C ARG A 224 -20.54 25.50 -10.89
N LYS A 225 -20.63 26.78 -10.53
CA LYS A 225 -21.90 27.54 -10.49
C LYS A 225 -22.59 27.55 -11.85
N VAL A 226 -21.84 27.81 -12.92
CA VAL A 226 -22.38 27.77 -14.29
C VAL A 226 -22.88 26.37 -14.64
N ALA A 227 -22.13 25.32 -14.29
CA ALA A 227 -22.51 23.93 -14.57
C ALA A 227 -23.76 23.46 -13.80
N MET A 228 -24.04 24.05 -12.64
CA MET A 228 -25.25 23.77 -11.85
C MET A 228 -26.51 24.44 -12.43
N GLY A 229 -26.36 25.36 -13.38
CA GLY A 229 -27.48 26.00 -14.07
C GLY A 229 -28.40 26.78 -13.12
N SER A 230 -29.69 26.43 -13.07
CA SER A 230 -30.67 27.07 -12.19
C SER A 230 -30.58 26.62 -10.73
N PHE A 231 -29.85 25.53 -10.45
CA PHE A 231 -29.64 25.08 -9.07
C PHE A 231 -28.62 26.00 -8.40
N THR A 232 -29.07 26.74 -7.39
CA THR A 232 -28.23 27.69 -6.65
C THR A 232 -28.02 27.19 -5.23
N LEU A 233 -26.76 27.24 -4.79
CA LEU A 233 -26.37 26.83 -3.44
C LEU A 233 -26.17 28.06 -2.55
N PRO A 234 -26.52 27.96 -1.25
CA PRO A 234 -26.38 29.06 -0.31
C PRO A 234 -24.92 29.47 -0.14
N GLN A 235 -24.69 30.69 0.35
CA GLN A 235 -23.35 31.22 0.55
C GLN A 235 -22.51 30.33 1.50
N ASP A 236 -23.14 29.71 2.48
CA ASP A 236 -22.50 28.80 3.43
C ASP A 236 -21.87 27.58 2.75
N TYR A 237 -22.49 27.03 1.69
CA TYR A 237 -21.89 25.97 0.89
C TYR A 237 -20.58 26.44 0.28
N TRP A 238 -20.57 27.63 -0.34
CA TRP A 238 -19.37 28.17 -0.99
C TRP A 238 -18.29 28.62 0.00
N ALA A 239 -18.67 29.02 1.22
CA ALA A 239 -17.72 29.28 2.30
C ALA A 239 -17.02 27.97 2.73
N GLN A 240 -17.78 26.91 3.00
CA GLN A 240 -17.22 25.60 3.33
C GLN A 240 -16.44 24.97 2.17
N TYR A 241 -16.87 25.18 0.91
CA TYR A 241 -16.13 24.75 -0.28
C TYR A 241 -14.71 25.34 -0.27
N ARG A 242 -14.58 26.65 -0.01
CA ARG A 242 -13.26 27.30 0.09
C ARG A 242 -12.45 26.80 1.27
N GLN A 243 -13.08 26.60 2.42
CA GLN A 243 -12.44 26.05 3.61
C GLN A 243 -11.84 24.65 3.34
N ASN A 244 -12.57 23.78 2.61
CA ASN A 244 -12.10 22.45 2.26
C ASN A 244 -10.85 22.47 1.36
N TYR A 245 -10.71 23.48 0.50
CA TYR A 245 -9.50 23.69 -0.31
C TYR A 245 -8.36 24.33 0.49
N ALA A 246 -8.66 25.21 1.44
CA ALA A 246 -7.66 25.73 2.37
C ALA A 246 -7.03 24.58 3.19
N LEU A 247 -7.85 23.66 3.70
CA LEU A 247 -7.39 22.44 4.40
C LEU A 247 -6.58 21.51 3.49
N LEU A 248 -6.98 21.34 2.21
CA LEU A 248 -6.20 20.59 1.23
C LEU A 248 -4.79 21.20 1.06
N ASN A 249 -4.70 22.52 0.93
CA ASN A 249 -3.43 23.21 0.77
C ASN A 249 -2.55 23.10 2.03
N GLU A 250 -3.14 23.20 3.22
CA GLU A 250 -2.44 23.02 4.49
C GLU A 250 -1.88 21.60 4.64
N GLU A 251 -2.71 20.58 4.39
CA GLU A 251 -2.28 19.18 4.44
C GLU A 251 -1.20 18.85 3.40
N ALA A 252 -1.32 19.40 2.19
CA ALA A 252 -0.32 19.25 1.14
C ALA A 252 1.01 19.94 1.50
N ALA A 253 0.96 21.11 2.14
CA ALA A 253 2.16 21.79 2.64
C ALA A 253 2.87 20.97 3.75
N ALA A 254 2.11 20.20 4.53
CA ALA A 254 2.65 19.30 5.56
C ALA A 254 3.19 17.96 5.01
N GLN A 255 3.03 17.67 3.70
CA GLN A 255 3.36 16.38 3.10
C GLN A 255 4.81 15.93 3.37
N GLN A 256 5.78 16.82 3.19
CA GLN A 256 7.20 16.50 3.37
C GLN A 256 7.51 16.13 4.82
N THR A 257 7.00 16.90 5.78
CA THR A 257 7.16 16.62 7.21
C THR A 257 6.56 15.27 7.59
N ARG A 258 5.34 14.97 7.12
CA ARG A 258 4.68 13.67 7.35
C ARG A 258 5.48 12.52 6.73
N THR A 259 5.95 12.68 5.50
CA THR A 259 6.77 11.69 4.79
C THR A 259 8.08 11.40 5.55
N LEU A 260 8.76 12.44 6.02
CA LEU A 260 9.99 12.30 6.81
C LEU A 260 9.73 11.64 8.17
N GLY A 261 8.55 11.85 8.77
CA GLY A 261 8.11 11.14 9.98
C GLY A 261 8.10 9.63 9.78
N PHE A 262 7.34 9.15 8.79
CA PHE A 262 7.29 7.73 8.41
C PHE A 262 8.67 7.16 8.03
N TYR A 263 9.46 7.93 7.26
CA TYR A 263 10.82 7.55 6.89
C TYR A 263 11.69 7.29 8.13
N LYS A 264 11.67 8.21 9.10
CA LYS A 264 12.44 8.07 10.33
C LYS A 264 12.02 6.83 11.11
N GLU A 265 10.73 6.64 11.32
CA GLU A 265 10.22 5.49 12.09
C GLU A 265 10.64 4.16 11.47
N VAL A 266 10.44 3.98 10.17
CA VAL A 266 10.81 2.73 9.49
C VAL A 266 12.32 2.56 9.43
N TYR A 267 13.09 3.62 9.17
CA TYR A 267 14.55 3.48 9.12
C TYR A 267 15.11 3.10 10.51
N ARG A 268 14.65 3.78 11.56
CA ARG A 268 15.02 3.43 12.94
C ARG A 268 14.70 1.99 13.24
N PHE A 269 13.47 1.55 12.99
CA PHE A 269 13.05 0.17 13.22
C PHE A 269 14.01 -0.82 12.55
N ARG A 270 14.37 -0.58 11.28
CA ARG A 270 15.27 -1.46 10.55
C ARG A 270 16.68 -1.50 11.15
N LEU A 271 17.20 -0.36 11.58
CA LEU A 271 18.52 -0.29 12.21
C LEU A 271 18.53 -0.96 13.60
N THR A 272 17.39 -1.06 14.29
CA THR A 272 17.30 -1.83 15.56
C THR A 272 17.53 -3.34 15.39
N LEU A 273 17.49 -3.83 14.15
CA LEU A 273 17.73 -5.23 13.81
C LEU A 273 19.22 -5.52 13.53
N ILE A 274 20.06 -4.49 13.54
CA ILE A 274 21.48 -4.56 13.15
C ILE A 274 22.35 -4.45 14.41
N GLU A 275 23.38 -5.29 14.49
CA GLU A 275 24.32 -5.28 15.61
C GLU A 275 25.11 -3.97 15.69
N ASP A 276 25.43 -3.54 16.92
CA ASP A 276 26.10 -2.26 17.19
C ASP A 276 27.45 -2.13 16.47
N ALA A 277 28.20 -3.24 16.36
CA ALA A 277 29.48 -3.26 15.63
C ALA A 277 29.29 -2.95 14.14
N VAL A 278 28.19 -3.42 13.53
CA VAL A 278 27.86 -3.14 12.13
C VAL A 278 27.36 -1.71 11.98
N LEU A 279 26.53 -1.21 12.90
CA LEU A 279 26.11 0.20 12.91
C LEU A 279 27.30 1.17 13.00
N GLN A 280 28.32 0.84 13.81
CA GLN A 280 29.56 1.62 13.87
C GLN A 280 30.31 1.62 12.54
N GLN A 281 30.40 0.47 11.85
CA GLN A 281 31.01 0.39 10.52
C GLN A 281 30.23 1.22 9.48
N TRP A 282 28.90 1.30 9.60
CA TRP A 282 28.08 2.08 8.67
C TRP A 282 28.29 3.59 8.79
N LEU A 283 28.67 4.08 9.97
CA LEU A 283 29.02 5.49 10.17
C LEU A 283 30.30 5.90 9.44
N ASN A 284 31.23 4.96 9.25
CA ASN A 284 32.48 5.21 8.54
C ASN A 284 32.92 3.96 7.75
N PRO A 285 32.30 3.69 6.59
CA PRO A 285 32.53 2.45 5.84
C PRO A 285 33.86 2.52 5.08
N THR A 286 34.87 1.79 5.55
CA THR A 286 36.24 1.80 4.98
C THR A 286 36.45 0.76 3.89
N ASP A 287 35.85 -0.43 4.02
CA ASP A 287 35.96 -1.50 3.03
C ASP A 287 34.87 -1.43 1.95
N LEU A 288 35.10 -2.08 0.80
CA LEU A 288 34.17 -2.07 -0.32
C LEU A 288 32.85 -2.78 0.00
N ALA A 289 32.88 -3.90 0.72
CA ALA A 289 31.68 -4.69 1.00
C ALA A 289 30.72 -3.95 1.93
N THR A 290 31.23 -3.25 2.93
CA THR A 290 30.44 -2.40 3.82
C THR A 290 29.87 -1.19 3.06
N ARG A 291 30.67 -0.53 2.21
CA ARG A 291 30.17 0.57 1.36
C ARG A 291 29.01 0.15 0.46
N GLU A 292 29.11 -1.01 -0.19
CA GLU A 292 28.02 -1.52 -1.04
C GLU A 292 26.77 -1.90 -0.24
N ARG A 293 26.92 -2.42 0.99
CA ARG A 293 25.78 -2.70 1.88
C ARG A 293 25.06 -1.42 2.33
N VAL A 294 25.82 -0.39 2.73
CA VAL A 294 25.26 0.93 3.09
C VAL A 294 24.52 1.52 1.89
N LYS A 295 25.15 1.52 0.71
CA LYS A 295 24.53 2.00 -0.54
C LYS A 295 23.25 1.26 -0.92
N ALA A 296 23.23 -0.07 -0.76
CA ALA A 296 22.03 -0.87 -1.00
C ALA A 296 20.90 -0.51 -0.02
N ASN A 297 21.24 -0.30 1.26
CA ASN A 297 20.30 0.15 2.27
C ASN A 297 19.74 1.55 1.96
N ASP A 298 20.60 2.50 1.61
CA ASP A 298 20.20 3.88 1.30
C ASP A 298 19.33 3.96 0.05
N LYS A 299 19.63 3.16 -0.99
CA LYS A 299 18.78 3.04 -2.19
C LYS A 299 17.37 2.55 -1.84
N MET A 300 17.28 1.55 -0.98
CA MET A 300 16.01 1.00 -0.53
C MET A 300 15.23 2.01 0.33
N MET A 301 15.91 2.72 1.24
CA MET A 301 15.28 3.76 2.06
C MET A 301 14.84 4.98 1.24
N THR A 302 15.57 5.32 0.18
CA THR A 302 15.15 6.32 -0.81
C THR A 302 13.88 5.88 -1.54
N THR A 303 13.82 4.61 -1.94
CA THR A 303 12.63 4.03 -2.58
C THR A 303 11.43 4.06 -1.63
N TYR A 304 11.63 3.72 -0.35
CA TYR A 304 10.60 3.83 0.69
C TYR A 304 10.11 5.27 0.85
N TYR A 305 11.01 6.26 0.92
CA TYR A 305 10.66 7.67 1.01
C TYR A 305 9.76 8.11 -0.17
N THR A 306 10.15 7.80 -1.40
CA THR A 306 9.38 8.18 -2.60
C THR A 306 8.00 7.54 -2.62
N ASN A 307 7.87 6.25 -2.28
CA ASN A 307 6.57 5.58 -2.22
C ASN A 307 5.70 6.18 -1.12
N THR A 308 6.29 6.43 0.05
CA THR A 308 5.59 7.04 1.19
C THR A 308 5.10 8.44 0.86
N ARG A 309 5.90 9.25 0.15
CA ARG A 309 5.49 10.59 -0.31
C ARG A 309 4.24 10.52 -1.17
N THR A 310 4.18 9.57 -2.10
CA THR A 310 3.00 9.31 -2.93
C THR A 310 1.81 8.87 -2.08
N SER A 311 2.00 7.94 -1.15
CA SER A 311 0.93 7.49 -0.23
C SER A 311 0.38 8.63 0.63
N VAL A 312 1.24 9.49 1.18
CA VAL A 312 0.80 10.68 1.92
C VAL A 312 -0.03 11.60 1.03
N MET A 313 0.35 11.81 -0.23
CA MET A 313 -0.46 12.64 -1.14
C MET A 313 -1.83 12.00 -1.44
N ILE A 314 -1.88 10.68 -1.65
CA ILE A 314 -3.13 9.97 -1.87
C ILE A 314 -4.06 10.15 -0.67
N GLU A 315 -3.53 10.03 0.55
CA GLU A 315 -4.31 10.25 1.77
C GLU A 315 -4.84 11.69 1.85
N VAL A 316 -4.00 12.70 1.56
CA VAL A 316 -4.42 14.12 1.53
C VAL A 316 -5.56 14.35 0.51
N LEU A 317 -5.45 13.76 -0.68
CA LEU A 317 -6.50 13.85 -1.70
C LEU A 317 -7.78 13.14 -1.25
N ASN A 318 -7.67 11.98 -0.59
CA ASN A 318 -8.82 11.25 -0.08
C ASN A 318 -9.56 12.02 1.01
N HIS A 319 -8.84 12.62 1.97
CA HIS A 319 -9.45 13.49 2.98
C HIS A 319 -10.18 14.68 2.35
N HIS A 320 -9.59 15.29 1.31
CA HIS A 320 -10.27 16.35 0.57
C HIS A 320 -11.54 15.83 -0.10
N MET A 321 -11.47 14.72 -0.83
CA MET A 321 -12.65 14.12 -1.49
C MET A 321 -13.74 13.75 -0.48
N GLU A 322 -13.39 13.24 0.69
CA GLU A 322 -14.33 12.94 1.77
C GLU A 322 -15.03 14.20 2.28
N ARG A 323 -14.28 15.27 2.60
CA ARG A 323 -14.87 16.56 3.01
C ARG A 323 -15.78 17.15 1.94
N MET A 324 -15.39 17.03 0.67
CA MET A 324 -16.19 17.49 -0.46
C MET A 324 -17.48 16.67 -0.62
N SER A 325 -17.40 15.34 -0.45
CA SER A 325 -18.56 14.45 -0.50
C SER A 325 -19.53 14.72 0.65
N GLN A 326 -19.02 14.88 1.88
CA GLN A 326 -19.84 15.24 3.05
C GLN A 326 -20.51 16.61 2.87
N LEU A 327 -19.80 17.58 2.27
CA LEU A 327 -20.36 18.89 1.94
C LEU A 327 -21.50 18.76 0.92
N ASP A 328 -21.28 18.06 -0.19
CA ASP A 328 -22.29 17.86 -1.22
C ASP A 328 -23.49 17.08 -0.70
N GLN A 329 -23.29 16.08 0.17
CA GLN A 329 -24.37 15.34 0.82
C GLN A 329 -25.22 16.23 1.73
N ARG A 330 -24.59 17.06 2.56
CA ARG A 330 -25.28 17.94 3.52
C ARG A 330 -26.16 18.99 2.85
N PHE A 331 -25.77 19.46 1.66
CA PHE A 331 -26.55 20.43 0.88
C PHE A 331 -27.37 19.78 -0.25
N ASP A 332 -27.53 18.46 -0.22
CA ASP A 332 -28.29 17.65 -1.18
C ASP A 332 -27.90 17.90 -2.66
N VAL A 333 -26.62 18.19 -2.90
CA VAL A 333 -26.11 18.51 -4.23
C VAL A 333 -26.28 17.32 -5.17
N CYS A 334 -26.11 16.10 -4.66
CA CYS A 334 -26.23 14.88 -5.47
C CYS A 334 -27.64 14.60 -5.99
N ALA A 335 -28.70 15.14 -5.36
CA ALA A 335 -30.07 15.02 -5.87
C ALA A 335 -30.32 15.94 -7.08
N HIS A 336 -29.53 17.00 -7.23
CA HIS A 336 -29.77 18.07 -8.21
C HIS A 336 -28.65 18.24 -9.24
N TYR A 337 -27.48 17.62 -9.02
CA TYR A 337 -26.31 17.77 -9.87
C TYR A 337 -25.53 16.45 -9.99
N ASP A 338 -25.42 15.94 -11.21
CA ASP A 338 -24.85 14.63 -11.53
C ASP A 338 -23.32 14.54 -11.33
N LYS A 339 -22.63 15.69 -11.27
CA LYS A 339 -21.20 15.81 -10.96
C LYS A 339 -20.96 16.23 -9.50
N CYS A 340 -21.83 15.80 -8.60
CA CYS A 340 -21.57 15.92 -7.17
C CYS A 340 -20.36 15.08 -6.74
N TRP A 341 -19.73 15.50 -5.66
CA TRP A 341 -18.65 14.79 -5.00
C TRP A 341 -19.20 13.57 -4.25
N HIS A 342 -18.60 12.41 -4.49
CA HIS A 342 -18.94 11.13 -3.84
C HIS A 342 -17.67 10.29 -3.66
N LEU A 343 -17.65 9.44 -2.61
CA LEU A 343 -16.51 8.57 -2.27
C LEU A 343 -16.94 7.12 -2.03
#